data_AF-A0A1F5Z6F0-F1
#
_entry.id   AF-A0A1F5Z6F0-F1
#
_cell.length_a   1.000
_cell.length_b   1.000
_cell.length_c   1.000
_cell.angle_alpha   90.00
_cell.angle_beta   90.00
_cell.angle_gamma   90.00
#
_symmetry.space_group_name_H-M   'P 1'
#
loop_
_entity.id
_entity.type
_entity.pdbx_description
1 polymer ?
#
loop_
_entity_poly.entity_id
_entity_poly.type
_entity_poly.pdbx_seq_one_letter_code
_entity_poly.pdbx_strand_id
1 'polypeptide(L)' 'MRNRKNNIVKIEKRLKLLKEKLSFYEGKLLKNISISQPDLTESVSTKINHQEAIMLSAAIDDLTDKIEELESNL' A
#
# COMPACT_ATOMS: atom_id res chain seq x y z
N MET A 1 26.98 -6.46 21.90
CA MET A 1 26.11 -5.29 21.63
C MET A 1 26.07 -4.81 20.17
N ARG A 2 27.09 -5.04 19.30
CA ARG A 2 27.07 -4.61 17.88
C ARG A 2 25.96 -5.24 17.01
N ASN A 3 25.60 -6.50 17.26
CA ASN A 3 24.61 -7.21 16.43
C ASN A 3 23.17 -6.65 16.53
N ARG A 4 22.76 -6.14 17.70
CA ARG A 4 21.41 -5.56 17.86
C ARG A 4 21.27 -4.24 17.09
N LYS A 5 22.27 -3.37 17.14
CA LYS A 5 22.28 -2.10 16.38
C LYS A 5 22.22 -2.34 14.87
N ASN A 6 22.96 -3.32 14.35
CA ASN A 6 22.90 -3.66 12.93
C ASN A 6 21.55 -4.25 12.51
N ASN A 7 20.82 -4.90 13.42
CA ASN A 7 19.51 -5.45 13.14
C ASN A 7 18.43 -4.36 13.12
N ILE A 8 18.47 -3.42 14.07
CA ILE A 8 17.59 -2.24 14.12
C ILE A 8 17.70 -1.42 12.83
N VAL A 9 18.93 -1.10 12.39
CA VAL A 9 19.14 -0.34 11.13
C VAL A 9 18.60 -1.08 9.91
N LYS A 10 18.61 -2.42 9.90
CA LYS A 10 18.00 -3.20 8.82
C LYS A 10 16.48 -3.13 8.87
N ILE A 11 15.88 -3.19 10.06
CA ILE A 11 14.43 -3.07 10.26
C ILE A 11 13.97 -1.67 9.84
N GLU A 12 14.65 -0.61 10.27
CA GLU A 12 14.34 0.78 9.87
C GLU A 12 14.39 0.99 8.36
N LYS A 13 15.41 0.47 7.67
CA LYS A 13 15.50 0.53 6.21
C LYS A 13 14.34 -0.20 5.53
N ARG A 14 13.96 -1.36 6.05
CA ARG A 14 12.85 -2.15 5.52
C ARG A 14 11.51 -1.44 5.77
N LEU A 15 11.36 -0.82 6.93
CA LEU A 15 10.19 -0.03 7.30
C LEU A 15 10.01 1.16 6.36
N LYS A 16 11.09 1.90 6.10
CA LYS A 16 11.08 3.02 5.15
C LYS A 16 10.60 2.57 3.77
N LEU A 17 11.14 1.47 3.25
CA LEU A 17 10.75 0.93 1.94
C LEU A 17 9.27 0.51 1.90
N LEU A 18 8.75 -0.06 2.98
CA LEU A 18 7.33 -0.44 3.06
C LEU A 18 6.42 0.78 3.10
N LYS A 19 6.79 1.83 3.86
CA LYS A 19 6.04 3.10 3.88
C LYS A 19 6.03 3.81 2.53
N GLU A 20 7.14 3.81 1.81
CA GLU A 20 7.21 4.33 0.44
C GLU A 20 6.29 3.57 -0.52
N LYS A 21 6.27 2.23 -0.41
CA LYS A 21 5.35 1.39 -1.21
C LYS A 21 3.88 1.63 -0.86
N LEU A 22 3.56 1.74 0.43
CA LEU A 22 2.22 2.04 0.92
C LEU A 22 1.72 3.36 0.30
N SER A 23 2.51 4.42 0.44
CA SER A 23 2.18 5.74 -0.12
C SER A 23 1.97 5.71 -1.64
N PHE A 24 2.75 4.91 -2.37
CA PHE A 24 2.56 4.70 -3.80
C PHE A 24 1.21 4.07 -4.13
N TYR A 25 0.81 3.01 -3.40
CA TYR A 25 -0.46 2.34 -3.63
C TYR A 25 -1.67 3.18 -3.22
N GLU A 26 -1.58 3.91 -2.11
CA GLU A 26 -2.62 4.88 -1.69
C GLU A 26 -2.82 5.96 -2.75
N GLY A 27 -1.72 6.52 -3.27
CA GLY A 27 -1.78 7.51 -4.36
C GLY A 27 -2.39 6.96 -5.65
N LYS A 28 -2.14 5.68 -5.97
CA LYS A 28 -2.75 5.01 -7.12
C LYS A 28 -4.24 4.75 -6.91
N LEU A 29 -4.65 4.30 -5.72
CA LEU A 29 -6.05 4.09 -5.37
C LEU A 29 -6.84 5.40 -5.46
N LEU A 30 -6.30 6.50 -4.94
CA LEU A 30 -6.92 7.82 -5.00
C LEU A 30 -7.18 8.26 -6.45
N LYS A 31 -6.20 8.07 -7.36
CA LYS A 31 -6.37 8.35 -8.79
C LYS A 31 -7.47 7.51 -9.42
N ASN A 32 -7.51 6.21 -9.13
CA ASN A 32 -8.54 5.31 -9.66
C ASN A 32 -9.95 5.72 -9.22
N ILE A 33 -10.12 6.17 -7.98
CA ILE A 33 -11.41 6.64 -7.45
C ILE A 33 -11.80 7.98 -8.12
N SER A 34 -10.86 8.93 -8.25
CA SER A 34 -11.12 10.24 -8.86
C SER A 34 -11.47 10.19 -10.36
N ILE A 35 -10.97 9.20 -11.10
CA ILE A 35 -11.25 9.05 -12.54
C ILE A 35 -12.63 8.42 -12.78
N SER A 36 -13.22 7.73 -11.81
CA SER A 36 -14.52 7.04 -11.95
C SER A 36 -15.76 7.95 -11.84
N GLN A 37 -15.66 9.23 -12.22
CA GLN A 37 -16.86 10.06 -12.38
C GLN A 37 -17.68 9.54 -13.58
N PRO A 38 -19.02 9.44 -13.44
CA PRO A 38 -19.81 8.55 -14.28
C PRO A 38 -20.10 9.20 -15.63
N ASP A 39 -19.48 8.66 -16.68
CA ASP A 39 -19.96 8.83 -18.04
C ASP A 39 -20.55 7.48 -18.50
N LEU A 40 -21.82 7.52 -18.91
CA LEU A 40 -22.81 6.43 -19.13
C LEU A 40 -22.41 5.28 -20.10
N THR A 41 -21.14 5.12 -20.46
CA THR A 41 -20.59 4.05 -21.31
C THR A 41 -20.11 2.82 -20.51
N GLU A 42 -20.71 2.60 -19.34
CA GLU A 42 -20.04 2.34 -18.06
C GLU A 42 -20.14 0.88 -17.55
N SER A 43 -19.97 -0.15 -18.39
CA SER A 43 -20.22 -1.55 -17.93
C SER A 43 -19.01 -2.47 -17.79
N VAL A 44 -17.91 -2.25 -18.52
CA VAL A 44 -16.71 -3.10 -18.43
C VAL A 44 -15.54 -2.35 -17.81
N SER A 45 -15.29 -1.10 -18.22
CA SER A 45 -14.21 -0.25 -17.68
C SER A 45 -14.38 0.00 -16.17
N THR A 46 -15.59 0.32 -15.72
CA THR A 46 -15.96 0.51 -14.31
C THR A 46 -15.84 -0.75 -13.48
N LYS A 47 -16.17 -1.92 -14.04
CA LYS A 47 -15.98 -3.21 -13.34
C LYS A 47 -14.49 -3.54 -13.17
N ILE A 48 -13.68 -3.29 -14.19
CA ILE A 48 -12.22 -3.47 -14.13
C ILE A 48 -11.63 -2.48 -13.11
N ASN A 49 -12.01 -1.21 -13.15
CA ASN A 49 -11.56 -0.20 -12.19
C ASN A 49 -11.96 -0.53 -10.74
N HIS A 50 -13.15 -1.11 -10.54
CA HIS A 50 -13.60 -1.56 -9.22
C HIS A 50 -12.77 -2.75 -8.69
N GLN A 51 -12.49 -3.74 -9.54
CA GLN A 51 -11.61 -4.85 -9.16
C GLN A 51 -10.18 -4.37 -8.86
N GLU A 52 -9.64 -3.46 -9.66
CA GLU A 52 -8.34 -2.84 -9.40
C GLU A 52 -8.32 -2.06 -8.07
N ALA A 53 -9.39 -1.33 -7.74
CA ALA A 53 -9.50 -0.63 -6.47
C ALA A 53 -9.55 -1.59 -5.27
N ILE A 54 -10.28 -2.72 -5.39
CA ILE A 54 -10.30 -3.77 -4.37
C ILE A 54 -8.90 -4.37 -4.18
N MET A 55 -8.21 -4.71 -5.27
CA MET A 55 -6.86 -5.27 -5.19
C MET A 55 -5.86 -4.28 -4.58
N LEU A 56 -5.97 -3.00 -4.92
CA LEU A 56 -5.13 -1.95 -4.33
C LEU A 56 -5.40 -1.77 -2.84
N SER A 57 -6.67 -1.84 -2.43
CA SER A 57 -7.06 -1.76 -1.02
C SER A 57 -6.49 -2.93 -0.23
N ALA A 58 -6.63 -4.16 -0.73
CA ALA A 58 -6.05 -5.34 -0.08
C ALA A 58 -4.51 -5.26 0.02
N ALA A 59 -3.83 -4.73 -1.01
CA ALA A 59 -2.39 -4.52 -0.96
C ALA A 59 -1.96 -3.45 0.06
N ILE A 60 -2.79 -2.44 0.28
CA ILE A 60 -2.60 -1.41 1.31
C ILE A 60 -2.74 -2.01 2.71
N ASP A 61 -3.78 -2.82 2.92
CA ASP A 61 -4.02 -3.50 4.20
C ASP A 61 -2.84 -4.44 4.54
N ASP A 62 -2.44 -5.31 3.61
CA ASP A 62 -1.29 -6.22 3.78
C ASP A 62 0.02 -5.46 4.10
N LEU A 63 0.24 -4.30 3.48
CA LEU A 63 1.42 -3.48 3.75
C LEU A 63 1.35 -2.81 5.12
N THR A 64 0.16 -2.40 5.55
CA THR A 64 -0.09 -1.78 6.85
C THR A 64 0.19 -2.78 7.97
N ASP A 65 -0.38 -3.98 7.89
CA ASP A 65 -0.14 -5.07 8.86
C ASP A 65 1.36 -5.38 8.98
N LYS A 66 2.06 -5.43 7.85
CA LYS A 66 3.50 -5.72 7.82
C LYS A 66 4.37 -4.60 8.38
N ILE A 67 3.91 -3.35 8.28
CA ILE A 67 4.56 -2.21 8.92
C ILE A 67 4.33 -2.31 10.42
N GLU A 68 3.10 -2.53 10.88
CA GLU A 68 2.76 -2.66 12.30
C GLU A 68 3.52 -3.80 12.98
N GLU A 69 3.65 -4.95 12.32
CA GLU A 69 4.46 -6.07 12.81
C GLU A 69 5.93 -5.65 12.98
N LEU A 70 6.50 -4.93 12.01
CA LEU A 70 7.89 -4.49 12.07
C LEU A 70 8.11 -3.38 13.11
N GLU A 71 7.15 -2.48 13.32
CA GLU A 71 7.20 -1.46 14.38
C GLU A 71 7.08 -2.09 15.76
N SER A 72 6.26 -3.13 15.92
CA SER A 72 6.13 -3.86 17.19
C SER A 72 7.39 -4.65 17.58
N ASN A 73 8.26 -4.95 16.61
CA ASN A 73 9.52 -5.67 16.78
C ASN A 73 10.76 -4.76 16.94
N LEU A 74 10.57 -3.44 16.92
CA LEU A 74 11.60 -2.40 17.08
C LEU A 74 11.75 -1.99 18.56
#